data_AF-A0A7C8AKT0-F1
#
_entry.id   AF-A0A7C8AKT0-F1
#
_cell.length_a   1.000
_cell.length_b   1.000
_cell.length_c   1.000
_cell.angle_alpha   90.00
_cell.angle_beta   90.00
_cell.angle_gamma   90.00
#
_symmetry.space_group_name_H-M   'P 1'
#
loop_
_entity.id
_entity.type
_entity.pdbx_description
1 polymer ?
#
loop_
_entity_poly.entity_id
_entity_poly.type
_entity_poly.pdbx_seq_one_letter_code
_entity_poly.pdbx_strand_id
1 'polypeptide(L)'
;MSERALDEICSKLRARLGEWETQGAAAREGLANHIAGIQDLLRTLANDIGSQEEACVAFAKSIGTHTDALEQALAERDGSAQEEKQRTTQLEAGLAQQVDATQAAKQRIEQLEKSLDKRTKEAEAAAQRIAQFETMHADQSNAAQAAKGRIAELEKELEKRQQVETAATDRLAELTTSEATLRDELEALRAKTQKATAAAAELATAQGELAKARDQIDALRAAADKADDVAKLLEAERARSAAFEQRLKKAETDAAKDTDAAQLAEALRDLEAARAETAALRDEAKALRQSAAPPASLDDSKIRKRRSPKDIRRQMGEVLLNVGVITQEQFDAACEQQGRAPERTLGEILVDQGYASEEIVAQALACQHGSLFVRLGERKIDPSAAALVSSELARNHSCIPINAAEDMLVVAMANPLDVIAIEDIERETELTVRPVVATRSEIAAALRRTYKDAPKQERKQTEAAPSQDTTAP
;
A
#
# COMPACT_ATOMS: atom_id res chain seq x y z
N MET A 1 154.30 -19.03 180.32
CA MET A 1 154.59 -20.41 180.76
C MET A 1 153.28 -21.19 180.88
N SER A 2 153.29 -22.42 180.35
CA SER A 2 152.35 -23.55 180.52
C SER A 2 151.04 -23.62 179.69
N GLU A 3 151.04 -24.60 178.78
CA GLU A 3 150.00 -25.46 178.15
C GLU A 3 148.48 -25.30 178.41
N ARG A 4 147.99 -24.65 179.46
CA ARG A 4 146.53 -24.55 179.71
C ARG A 4 145.81 -23.56 178.78
N ALA A 5 146.55 -22.71 178.09
CA ALA A 5 146.05 -21.79 177.07
C ALA A 5 145.60 -22.45 175.75
N LEU A 6 145.83 -23.75 175.53
CA LEU A 6 145.50 -24.40 174.25
C LEU A 6 144.27 -25.32 174.31
N ASP A 7 144.02 -26.00 175.43
CA ASP A 7 142.86 -26.92 175.54
C ASP A 7 141.51 -26.19 175.61
N GLU A 8 141.45 -25.05 176.30
CA GLU A 8 140.17 -24.31 176.44
C GLU A 8 139.73 -23.64 175.12
N ILE A 9 140.69 -23.20 174.29
CA ILE A 9 140.42 -22.61 172.98
C ILE A 9 139.96 -23.68 171.99
N CYS A 10 140.57 -24.88 172.03
CA CYS A 10 140.18 -26.01 171.18
C CYS A 10 138.78 -26.54 171.50
N SER A 11 138.36 -26.56 172.78
CA SER A 11 137.00 -26.95 173.17
C SER A 11 135.93 -25.99 172.65
N LYS A 12 136.19 -24.67 172.70
CA LYS A 12 135.25 -23.64 172.23
C LYS A 12 135.12 -23.64 170.70
N LEU A 13 136.19 -23.93 169.96
CA LEU A 13 136.12 -24.05 168.50
C LEU A 13 135.38 -25.32 168.03
N ARG A 14 135.48 -26.44 168.78
CA ARG A 14 134.78 -27.68 168.44
C ARG A 14 133.26 -27.58 168.64
N ALA A 15 132.81 -26.86 169.68
CA ALA A 15 131.39 -26.58 169.89
C ALA A 15 130.79 -25.69 168.78
N ARG A 16 131.56 -24.69 168.31
CA ARG A 16 131.10 -23.78 167.25
C ARG A 16 131.01 -24.41 165.86
N LEU A 17 131.83 -25.43 165.57
CA LEU A 17 131.77 -26.14 164.28
C LEU A 17 130.49 -26.99 164.15
N GLY A 18 130.01 -27.59 165.25
CA GLY A 18 128.78 -28.38 165.27
C GLY A 18 127.49 -27.57 165.03
N GLU A 19 127.47 -26.30 165.46
CA GLU A 19 126.35 -25.38 165.17
C GLU A 19 126.29 -24.98 163.70
N TRP A 20 127.43 -24.94 162.99
CA TRP A 20 127.47 -24.59 161.56
C TRP A 20 127.04 -25.74 160.65
N GLU A 21 127.35 -27.00 161.00
CA GLU A 21 126.94 -28.15 160.19
C GLU A 21 125.42 -28.43 160.27
N THR A 22 124.80 -28.13 161.40
CA THR A 22 123.34 -28.29 161.58
C THR A 22 122.53 -27.20 160.87
N GLN A 23 123.04 -25.97 160.76
CA GLN A 23 122.39 -24.90 159.97
C GLN A 23 122.54 -25.09 158.46
N GLY A 24 123.60 -25.75 157.98
CA GLY A 24 123.82 -26.02 156.56
C GLY A 24 122.91 -27.10 155.95
N ALA A 25 122.41 -28.05 156.75
CA ALA A 25 121.54 -29.13 156.29
C ALA A 25 120.09 -28.67 156.06
N ALA A 26 119.53 -27.84 156.95
CA ALA A 26 118.17 -27.33 156.84
C ALA A 26 117.94 -26.41 155.62
N ALA A 27 118.97 -25.67 155.20
CA ALA A 27 118.89 -24.79 154.02
C ALA A 27 118.85 -25.57 152.69
N ARG A 28 119.44 -26.77 152.62
CA ARG A 28 119.48 -27.59 151.39
C ARG A 28 118.16 -28.30 151.11
N GLU A 29 117.42 -28.69 152.15
CA GLU A 29 116.12 -29.37 152.01
C GLU A 29 115.01 -28.40 151.55
N GLY A 30 115.02 -27.14 152.01
CA GLY A 30 114.06 -26.12 151.58
C GLY A 30 114.17 -25.73 150.09
N LEU A 31 115.39 -25.68 149.54
CA LEU A 31 115.63 -25.38 148.13
C LEU A 31 115.15 -26.51 147.20
N ALA A 32 115.31 -27.77 147.61
CA ALA A 32 114.85 -28.91 146.82
C ALA A 32 113.31 -28.93 146.66
N ASN A 33 112.56 -28.61 147.73
CA ASN A 33 111.11 -28.56 147.68
C ASN A 33 110.57 -27.41 146.81
N HIS A 34 111.25 -26.26 146.77
CA HIS A 34 110.83 -25.15 145.89
C HIS A 34 111.06 -25.46 144.40
N ILE A 35 112.15 -26.15 144.05
CA ILE A 35 112.42 -26.53 142.65
C ILE A 35 111.36 -27.52 142.15
N ALA A 36 110.96 -28.49 142.98
CA ALA A 36 109.89 -29.43 142.64
C ALA A 36 108.55 -28.72 142.39
N GLY A 37 108.18 -27.74 143.24
CA GLY A 37 106.96 -26.95 143.06
C GLY A 37 106.94 -26.10 141.79
N ILE A 38 108.08 -25.54 141.38
CA ILE A 38 108.19 -24.77 140.13
C ILE A 38 108.09 -25.70 138.91
N GLN A 39 108.68 -26.89 138.97
CA GLN A 39 108.58 -27.87 137.88
C GLN A 39 107.15 -28.35 137.63
N ASP A 40 106.35 -28.55 138.69
CA ASP A 40 104.94 -28.92 138.53
C ASP A 40 104.09 -27.78 137.96
N LEU A 41 104.32 -26.52 138.38
CA LEU A 41 103.63 -25.35 137.80
C LEU A 41 103.93 -25.15 136.32
N LEU A 42 105.17 -25.38 135.90
CA LEU A 42 105.55 -25.29 134.48
C LEU A 42 104.88 -26.39 133.65
N ARG A 43 104.65 -27.58 134.22
CA ARG A 43 103.97 -28.69 133.53
C ARG A 43 102.48 -28.41 133.35
N THR A 44 101.79 -27.84 134.33
CA THR A 44 100.38 -27.44 134.19
C THR A 44 100.21 -26.32 133.17
N LEU A 45 101.07 -25.30 133.20
CA LEU A 45 101.03 -24.20 132.21
C LEU A 45 101.27 -24.70 130.78
N ALA A 46 102.16 -25.67 130.57
CA ALA A 46 102.40 -26.24 129.25
C ALA A 46 101.17 -26.99 128.68
N ASN A 47 100.42 -27.69 129.53
CA ASN A 47 99.21 -28.41 129.13
C ASN A 47 98.06 -27.44 128.78
N ASP A 48 97.89 -26.35 129.55
CA ASP A 48 96.85 -25.36 129.28
C ASP A 48 97.10 -24.61 127.96
N ILE A 49 98.37 -24.32 127.63
CA ILE A 49 98.73 -23.70 126.34
C ILE A 49 98.43 -24.66 125.17
N GLY A 50 98.76 -25.95 125.30
CA GLY A 50 98.44 -26.95 124.27
C GLY A 50 96.93 -27.09 124.02
N SER A 51 96.12 -27.07 125.08
CA SER A 51 94.65 -27.11 124.95
C SER A 51 94.08 -25.85 124.28
N GLN A 52 94.64 -24.67 124.55
CA GLN A 52 94.24 -23.41 123.91
C GLN A 52 94.62 -23.37 122.42
N GLU A 53 95.77 -23.93 122.03
CA GLU A 53 96.18 -24.05 120.63
C GLU A 53 95.24 -25.00 119.85
N GLU A 54 94.88 -26.16 120.41
CA GLU A 54 93.92 -27.07 119.78
C GLU A 54 92.53 -26.43 119.60
N ALA A 55 92.06 -25.65 120.59
CA ALA A 55 90.80 -24.92 120.49
C ALA A 55 90.84 -23.84 119.40
N CYS A 56 91.94 -23.10 119.27
CA CYS A 56 92.13 -22.11 118.20
C CYS A 56 92.15 -22.76 116.81
N VAL A 57 92.82 -23.92 116.66
CA VAL A 57 92.85 -24.68 115.40
C VAL A 57 91.46 -25.23 115.04
N ALA A 58 90.70 -25.72 116.02
CA ALA A 58 89.32 -26.16 115.81
C ALA A 58 88.40 -25.00 115.39
N PHE A 59 88.54 -23.84 116.01
CA PHE A 59 87.78 -22.63 115.65
C PHE A 59 88.14 -22.12 114.24
N ALA A 60 89.43 -22.11 113.88
CA ALA A 60 89.87 -21.76 112.53
C ALA A 60 89.33 -22.71 111.46
N LYS A 61 89.29 -24.03 111.76
CA LYS A 61 88.64 -25.02 110.88
C LYS A 61 87.14 -24.78 110.74
N SER A 62 86.44 -24.45 111.83
CA SER A 62 85.01 -24.13 111.81
C SER A 62 84.72 -22.88 110.96
N ILE A 63 85.51 -21.82 111.13
CA ILE A 63 85.41 -20.62 110.27
C ILE A 63 85.64 -21.00 108.81
N GLY A 64 86.67 -21.80 108.51
CA GLY A 64 86.93 -22.31 107.15
C GLY A 64 85.72 -23.04 106.54
N THR A 65 85.10 -23.95 107.30
CA THR A 65 83.90 -24.66 106.80
C THR A 65 82.70 -23.73 106.59
N HIS A 66 82.55 -22.69 107.42
CA HIS A 66 81.49 -21.71 107.25
C HIS A 66 81.77 -20.76 106.08
N THR A 67 83.03 -20.39 105.83
CA THR A 67 83.41 -19.60 104.66
C THR A 67 83.22 -20.39 103.37
N ASP A 68 83.61 -21.66 103.35
CA ASP A 68 83.41 -22.54 102.17
C ASP A 68 81.91 -22.74 101.89
N ALA A 69 81.09 -22.92 102.92
CA ALA A 69 79.64 -23.04 102.77
C ALA A 69 79.00 -21.73 102.27
N LEU A 70 79.49 -20.57 102.71
CA LEU A 70 79.03 -19.28 102.22
C LEU A 70 79.47 -19.02 100.77
N GLU A 71 80.69 -19.39 100.40
CA GLU A 71 81.17 -19.31 99.02
C GLU A 71 80.37 -20.22 98.09
N GLN A 72 80.05 -21.44 98.53
CA GLN A 72 79.19 -22.35 97.77
C GLN A 72 77.77 -21.79 97.61
N ALA A 73 77.17 -21.26 98.69
CA ALA A 73 75.84 -20.65 98.63
C ALA A 73 75.81 -19.38 97.73
N LEU A 74 76.89 -18.60 97.72
CA LEU A 74 77.05 -17.46 96.81
C LEU A 74 77.18 -17.93 95.36
N ALA A 75 77.97 -18.97 95.07
CA ALA A 75 78.11 -19.53 93.74
C ALA A 75 76.79 -20.12 93.20
N GLU A 76 76.02 -20.80 94.05
CA GLU A 76 74.69 -21.32 93.70
C GLU A 76 73.70 -20.17 93.43
N ARG A 77 73.74 -19.10 94.22
CA ARG A 77 72.91 -17.90 94.02
C ARG A 77 73.30 -17.14 92.76
N ASP A 78 74.58 -17.01 92.47
CA ASP A 78 75.09 -16.37 91.25
C ASP A 78 74.72 -17.22 90.02
N GLY A 79 74.80 -18.55 90.12
CA GLY A 79 74.31 -19.48 89.11
C GLY A 79 72.81 -19.30 88.84
N SER A 80 71.98 -19.31 89.88
CA SER A 80 70.54 -19.07 89.77
C SER A 80 70.20 -17.69 89.19
N ALA A 81 70.93 -16.64 89.59
CA ALA A 81 70.76 -15.30 89.06
C ALA A 81 71.16 -15.21 87.57
N GLN A 82 72.18 -15.95 87.16
CA GLN A 82 72.62 -16.01 85.78
C GLN A 82 71.65 -16.81 84.89
N GLU A 83 71.06 -17.89 85.41
CA GLU A 83 69.98 -18.62 84.73
C GLU A 83 68.72 -17.77 84.59
N GLU A 84 68.31 -17.04 85.64
CA GLU A 84 67.20 -16.09 85.55
C GLU A 84 67.47 -15.00 84.52
N LYS A 85 68.69 -14.44 84.49
CA LYS A 85 69.09 -13.46 83.47
C LYS A 85 69.06 -14.03 82.06
N GLN A 86 69.40 -15.32 81.88
CA GLN A 86 69.28 -16.00 80.59
C GLN A 86 67.81 -16.22 80.20
N ARG A 87 66.95 -16.57 81.16
CA ARG A 87 65.50 -16.71 80.92
C ARG A 87 64.85 -15.37 80.57
N THR A 88 65.19 -14.29 81.28
CA THR A 88 64.65 -12.95 80.97
C THR A 88 65.10 -12.49 79.59
N THR A 89 66.36 -12.69 79.23
CA THR A 89 66.86 -12.33 77.88
C THR A 89 66.23 -13.17 76.77
N GLN A 90 65.98 -14.47 77.00
CA GLN A 90 65.22 -15.31 76.06
C GLN A 90 63.76 -14.87 75.92
N LEU A 91 63.09 -14.51 77.01
CA LEU A 91 61.72 -13.99 77.00
C LEU A 91 61.65 -12.63 76.31
N GLU A 92 62.60 -11.73 76.58
CA GLU A 92 62.72 -10.43 75.90
C GLU A 92 62.92 -10.61 74.39
N ALA A 93 63.79 -11.54 73.98
CA ALA A 93 63.99 -11.87 72.57
C ALA A 93 62.72 -12.46 71.92
N GLY A 94 62.02 -13.35 72.62
CA GLY A 94 60.74 -13.91 72.14
C GLY A 94 59.64 -12.86 72.05
N LEU A 95 59.55 -11.94 73.01
CA LEU A 95 58.60 -10.83 72.99
C LEU A 95 58.90 -9.85 71.85
N ALA A 96 60.18 -9.52 71.63
CA ALA A 96 60.61 -8.68 70.51
C ALA A 96 60.22 -9.32 69.17
N GLN A 97 60.45 -10.63 69.00
CA GLN A 97 60.06 -11.34 67.79
C GLN A 97 58.53 -11.34 67.58
N GLN A 98 57.74 -11.45 68.65
CA GLN A 98 56.28 -11.33 68.54
C GLN A 98 55.84 -9.91 68.20
N VAL A 99 56.47 -8.89 68.78
CA VAL A 99 56.20 -7.48 68.43
C VAL A 99 56.49 -7.24 66.94
N ASP A 100 57.64 -7.69 66.44
CA ASP A 100 57.99 -7.59 65.02
C ASP A 100 56.97 -8.33 64.12
N ALA A 101 56.56 -9.54 64.51
CA ALA A 101 55.54 -10.31 63.78
C ALA A 101 54.18 -9.59 63.77
N THR A 102 53.76 -8.99 64.89
CA THR A 102 52.51 -8.22 64.95
C THR A 102 52.58 -6.93 64.13
N GLN A 103 53.74 -6.28 64.08
CA GLN A 103 53.95 -5.09 63.27
C GLN A 103 53.95 -5.42 61.77
N ALA A 104 54.58 -6.52 61.37
CA ALA A 104 54.50 -7.04 60.00
C ALA A 104 53.06 -7.43 59.61
N ALA A 105 52.31 -8.06 60.52
CA ALA A 105 50.90 -8.38 60.29
C ALA A 105 50.04 -7.12 60.11
N LYS A 106 50.24 -6.08 60.94
CA LYS A 106 49.56 -4.78 60.80
C LYS A 106 49.85 -4.13 59.45
N GLN A 107 51.12 -4.09 59.02
CA GLN A 107 51.49 -3.55 57.72
C GLN A 107 50.81 -4.32 56.57
N ARG A 108 50.69 -5.64 56.69
CA ARG A 108 50.02 -6.47 55.69
C ARG A 108 48.51 -6.24 55.65
N ILE A 109 47.88 -6.06 56.81
CA ILE A 109 46.46 -5.67 56.89
C ILE A 109 46.25 -4.32 56.23
N GLU A 110 47.08 -3.31 56.53
CA GLU A 110 46.98 -1.98 55.92
C GLU A 110 47.15 -2.03 54.39
N GLN A 111 48.07 -2.87 53.88
CA GLN A 111 48.21 -3.11 52.45
C GLN A 111 46.98 -3.78 51.83
N LEU A 112 46.39 -4.76 52.53
CA LEU A 112 45.17 -5.44 52.08
C LEU A 112 43.97 -4.49 52.07
N GLU A 113 43.81 -3.65 53.09
CA GLU A 113 42.77 -2.60 53.15
C GLU A 113 42.90 -1.64 51.96
N LYS A 114 44.11 -1.13 51.68
CA LYS A 114 44.36 -0.28 50.50
C LYS A 114 44.03 -1.01 49.18
N SER A 115 44.32 -2.31 49.10
CA SER A 115 44.00 -3.11 47.91
C SER A 115 42.49 -3.37 47.75
N LEU A 116 41.78 -3.56 48.87
CA LEU A 116 40.33 -3.71 48.92
C LEU A 116 39.66 -2.40 48.51
N ASP A 117 40.07 -1.27 49.06
CA ASP A 117 39.55 0.07 48.68
C ASP A 117 39.75 0.37 47.19
N LYS A 118 40.88 -0.07 46.62
CA LYS A 118 41.12 0.05 45.18
C LYS A 118 40.14 -0.82 44.39
N ARG A 119 39.97 -2.09 44.78
CA ARG A 119 39.07 -3.03 44.11
C ARG A 119 37.60 -2.64 44.24
N THR A 120 37.19 -2.07 45.38
CA THR A 120 35.81 -1.57 45.56
C THR A 120 35.54 -0.39 44.64
N LYS A 121 36.47 0.58 44.54
CA LYS A 121 36.37 1.69 43.58
C LYS A 121 36.34 1.21 42.12
N GLU A 122 37.16 0.23 41.77
CA GLU A 122 37.15 -0.39 40.44
C GLU A 122 35.81 -1.10 40.15
N ALA A 123 35.25 -1.80 41.14
CA ALA A 123 33.95 -2.46 41.03
C ALA A 123 32.79 -1.45 40.90
N GLU A 124 32.80 -0.36 41.66
CA GLU A 124 31.83 0.73 41.54
C GLU A 124 31.90 1.39 40.15
N ALA A 125 33.11 1.66 39.64
CA ALA A 125 33.29 2.20 38.29
C ALA A 125 32.81 1.21 37.21
N ALA A 126 33.02 -0.09 37.40
CA ALA A 126 32.51 -1.12 36.50
C ALA A 126 30.98 -1.18 36.53
N ALA A 127 30.36 -1.11 37.71
CA ALA A 127 28.90 -1.07 37.86
C ALA A 127 28.29 0.16 37.18
N GLN A 128 28.91 1.34 37.32
CA GLN A 128 28.49 2.54 36.61
C GLN A 128 28.56 2.39 35.09
N ARG A 129 29.62 1.76 34.56
CA ARG A 129 29.74 1.48 33.12
C ARG A 129 28.66 0.50 32.65
N ILE A 130 28.37 -0.55 33.42
CA ILE A 130 27.30 -1.50 33.10
C ILE A 130 25.95 -0.78 33.03
N ALA A 131 25.63 0.06 34.03
CA ALA A 131 24.40 0.85 34.03
C ALA A 131 24.33 1.79 32.80
N GLN A 132 25.44 2.44 32.42
CA GLN A 132 25.51 3.23 31.19
C GLN A 132 25.22 2.38 29.94
N PHE A 133 25.82 1.19 29.83
CA PHE A 133 25.56 0.28 28.70
C PHE A 133 24.10 -0.20 28.66
N GLU A 134 23.50 -0.49 29.81
CA GLU A 134 22.07 -0.86 29.88
C GLU A 134 21.17 0.27 29.38
N THR A 135 21.45 1.51 29.78
CA THR A 135 20.69 2.68 29.25
C THR A 135 20.89 2.86 27.75
N MET A 136 22.13 2.76 27.25
CA MET A 136 22.40 2.83 25.81
C MET A 136 21.71 1.70 25.03
N HIS A 137 21.68 0.48 25.58
CA HIS A 137 21.01 -0.64 24.93
C HIS A 137 19.49 -0.46 24.93
N ALA A 138 18.91 0.09 26.01
CA ALA A 138 17.49 0.45 26.05
C ALA A 138 17.15 1.52 25.00
N ASP A 139 17.98 2.56 24.88
CA ASP A 139 17.81 3.62 23.87
C ASP A 139 17.94 3.07 22.44
N GLN A 140 18.93 2.20 22.19
CA GLN A 140 19.09 1.52 20.90
C GLN A 140 17.91 0.60 20.58
N SER A 141 17.38 -0.13 21.57
CA SER A 141 16.19 -0.97 21.42
C SER A 141 14.96 -0.14 21.06
N ASN A 142 14.75 0.98 21.76
CA ASN A 142 13.66 1.91 21.47
C ASN A 142 13.80 2.52 20.07
N ALA A 143 15.01 2.94 19.68
CA ALA A 143 15.30 3.45 18.34
C ALA A 143 15.04 2.39 17.25
N ALA A 144 15.44 1.14 17.48
CA ALA A 144 15.18 0.03 16.57
C ALA A 144 13.68 -0.26 16.43
N GLN A 145 12.92 -0.16 17.52
CA GLN A 145 11.46 -0.33 17.49
C GLN A 145 10.75 0.82 16.76
N ALA A 146 11.21 2.06 16.96
CA ALA A 146 10.73 3.21 16.19
C ALA A 146 11.05 3.08 14.70
N ALA A 147 12.25 2.61 14.34
CA ALA A 147 12.63 2.36 12.96
C ALA A 147 11.75 1.27 12.31
N LYS A 148 11.47 0.17 13.02
CA LYS A 148 10.53 -0.87 12.56
C LYS A 148 9.12 -0.30 12.31
N GLY A 149 8.62 0.55 13.21
CA GLY A 149 7.33 1.22 13.03
C GLY A 149 7.29 2.08 11.76
N ARG A 150 8.37 2.83 11.50
CA ARG A 150 8.49 3.69 10.31
C ARG A 150 8.64 2.89 9.01
N ILE A 151 9.32 1.74 9.05
CA ILE A 151 9.38 0.81 7.92
C ILE A 151 7.98 0.28 7.59
N ALA A 152 7.22 -0.18 8.59
CA ALA A 152 5.86 -0.69 8.38
C ALA A 152 4.91 0.38 7.81
N GLU A 153 5.07 1.65 8.23
CA GLU A 153 4.30 2.76 7.67
C GLU A 153 4.67 3.05 6.21
N LEU A 154 5.96 3.03 5.88
CA LEU A 154 6.45 3.15 4.50
C LEU A 154 6.01 1.99 3.60
N GLU A 155 6.00 0.76 4.11
CA GLU A 155 5.48 -0.41 3.38
C GLU A 155 4.00 -0.23 3.04
N LYS A 156 3.20 0.27 3.98
CA LYS A 156 1.78 0.57 3.74
C LYS A 156 1.58 1.70 2.73
N GLU A 157 2.43 2.74 2.75
CA GLU A 157 2.40 3.78 1.73
C GLU A 157 2.81 3.26 0.35
N LEU A 158 3.80 2.37 0.30
CA LEU A 158 4.27 1.75 -0.94
C LEU A 158 3.19 0.86 -1.55
N GLU A 159 2.48 0.07 -0.75
CA GLU A 159 1.36 -0.75 -1.19
C GLU A 159 0.22 0.12 -1.76
N LYS A 160 -0.11 1.24 -1.11
CA LYS A 160 -1.08 2.21 -1.65
C LYS A 160 -0.63 2.80 -2.99
N ARG A 161 0.66 3.12 -3.13
CA ARG A 161 1.20 3.64 -4.41
C ARG A 161 1.15 2.60 -5.51
N GLN A 162 1.47 1.34 -5.20
CA GLN A 162 1.34 0.23 -6.15
C GLN A 162 -0.11 0.02 -6.58
N GLN A 163 -1.08 0.12 -5.66
CA GLN A 163 -2.51 0.08 -6.01
C GLN A 163 -2.91 1.22 -6.95
N VAL A 164 -2.42 2.45 -6.72
CA VAL A 164 -2.67 3.57 -7.64
C VAL A 164 -2.02 3.36 -9.00
N GLU A 165 -0.79 2.82 -9.03
CA GLU A 165 -0.08 2.52 -10.28
C GLU A 165 -0.80 1.44 -11.10
N THR A 166 -1.22 0.34 -10.47
CA THR A 166 -2.02 -0.70 -11.14
C THR A 166 -3.35 -0.17 -11.66
N ALA A 167 -4.06 0.64 -10.89
CA ALA A 167 -5.28 1.29 -11.36
C ALA A 167 -5.02 2.24 -12.55
N ALA A 168 -3.87 2.93 -12.57
CA ALA A 168 -3.48 3.78 -13.69
C ALA A 168 -3.13 2.96 -14.95
N THR A 169 -2.46 1.81 -14.79
CA THR A 169 -2.17 0.91 -15.92
C THR A 169 -3.44 0.29 -16.49
N ASP A 170 -4.38 -0.11 -15.65
CA ASP A 170 -5.69 -0.63 -16.08
C ASP A 170 -6.47 0.45 -16.83
N ARG A 171 -6.44 1.69 -16.33
CA ARG A 171 -7.08 2.82 -17.01
C ARG A 171 -6.43 3.14 -18.36
N LEU A 172 -5.11 2.99 -18.49
CA LEU A 172 -4.43 3.11 -19.78
C LEU A 172 -4.83 1.99 -20.74
N ALA A 173 -5.00 0.75 -20.26
CA ALA A 173 -5.51 -0.35 -21.07
C ALA A 173 -6.96 -0.10 -21.56
N GLU A 174 -7.83 0.44 -20.70
CA GLU A 174 -9.18 0.87 -21.09
C GLU A 174 -9.15 1.99 -22.14
N LEU A 175 -8.29 2.99 -21.95
CA LEU A 175 -8.18 4.09 -22.91
C LEU A 175 -7.65 3.62 -24.27
N THR A 176 -6.64 2.75 -24.29
CA THR A 176 -6.10 2.20 -25.55
C THR A 176 -7.12 1.33 -26.29
N THR A 177 -7.93 0.54 -25.57
CA THR A 177 -9.03 -0.21 -26.19
C THR A 177 -10.11 0.74 -26.73
N SER A 178 -10.47 1.79 -25.99
CA SER A 178 -11.41 2.81 -26.49
C SER A 178 -10.87 3.58 -27.70
N GLU A 179 -9.56 3.84 -27.76
CA GLU A 179 -8.92 4.49 -28.89
C GLU A 179 -8.93 3.59 -30.13
N ALA A 180 -8.75 2.28 -29.95
CA ALA A 180 -8.87 1.32 -31.04
C ALA A 180 -10.31 1.28 -31.60
N THR A 181 -11.33 1.23 -30.74
CA THR A 181 -12.73 1.24 -31.20
C THR A 181 -13.08 2.53 -31.91
N LEU A 182 -12.61 3.68 -31.41
CA LEU A 182 -12.83 4.98 -32.08
C LEU A 182 -12.12 5.05 -33.44
N ARG A 183 -10.94 4.45 -33.57
CA ARG A 183 -10.26 4.35 -34.88
C ARG A 183 -11.08 3.54 -35.87
N ASP A 184 -11.60 2.39 -35.46
CA ASP A 184 -12.43 1.52 -36.32
C ASP A 184 -13.72 2.24 -36.76
N GLU A 185 -14.38 2.96 -35.84
CA GLU A 185 -15.55 3.80 -36.16
C GLU A 185 -15.21 4.90 -37.16
N LEU A 186 -14.05 5.56 -37.00
CA LEU A 186 -13.60 6.64 -37.88
C LEU A 186 -13.28 6.09 -39.29
N GLU A 187 -12.67 4.92 -39.39
CA GLU A 187 -12.47 4.23 -40.68
C GLU A 187 -13.80 3.84 -41.34
N ALA A 188 -14.76 3.31 -40.57
CA ALA A 188 -16.09 3.00 -41.07
C ALA A 188 -16.83 4.26 -41.58
N LEU A 189 -16.72 5.39 -40.87
CA LEU A 189 -17.27 6.66 -41.32
C LEU A 189 -16.58 7.17 -42.59
N ARG A 190 -15.25 7.06 -42.71
CA ARG A 190 -14.51 7.40 -43.93
C ARG A 190 -14.94 6.55 -45.12
N ALA A 191 -15.17 5.25 -44.91
CA ALA A 191 -15.69 4.38 -45.97
C ALA A 191 -17.11 4.79 -46.41
N LYS A 192 -17.98 5.19 -45.47
CA LYS A 192 -19.31 5.72 -45.78
C LYS A 192 -19.23 7.04 -46.55
N THR A 193 -18.37 7.98 -46.16
CA THR A 193 -18.21 9.24 -46.89
C THR A 193 -17.65 9.03 -48.28
N GLN A 194 -16.71 8.10 -48.47
CA GLN A 194 -16.19 7.75 -49.79
C GLN A 194 -17.28 7.14 -50.70
N LYS A 195 -18.17 6.30 -50.15
CA LYS A 195 -19.34 5.81 -50.90
C LYS A 195 -20.29 6.96 -51.27
N ALA A 196 -20.52 7.89 -50.35
CA ALA A 196 -21.38 9.05 -50.62
C ALA A 196 -20.80 9.99 -51.69
N THR A 197 -19.47 10.21 -51.69
CA THR A 197 -18.81 11.01 -52.73
C THR A 197 -18.83 10.32 -54.08
N ALA A 198 -18.64 8.99 -54.14
CA ALA A 198 -18.81 8.22 -55.36
C ALA A 198 -20.24 8.32 -55.91
N ALA A 199 -21.26 8.14 -55.06
CA ALA A 199 -22.66 8.32 -55.44
C ALA A 199 -22.98 9.75 -55.90
N ALA A 200 -22.36 10.77 -55.29
CA ALA A 200 -22.51 12.15 -55.73
C ALA A 200 -21.89 12.39 -57.12
N ALA A 201 -20.75 11.76 -57.42
CA ALA A 201 -20.14 11.80 -58.74
C ALA A 201 -21.04 11.12 -59.80
N GLU A 202 -21.60 9.95 -59.50
CA GLU A 202 -22.56 9.27 -60.37
C GLU A 202 -23.81 10.13 -60.60
N LEU A 203 -24.36 10.77 -59.56
CA LEU A 203 -25.48 11.69 -59.69
C LEU A 203 -25.14 12.87 -60.61
N ALA A 204 -23.94 13.43 -60.52
CA ALA A 204 -23.50 14.51 -61.41
C ALA A 204 -23.42 14.05 -62.87
N THR A 205 -22.93 12.83 -63.12
CA THR A 205 -22.93 12.25 -64.49
C THR A 205 -24.35 12.05 -65.02
N ALA A 206 -25.25 11.47 -64.22
CA ALA A 206 -26.65 11.26 -64.59
C ALA A 206 -27.38 12.59 -64.84
N GLN A 207 -27.09 13.64 -64.05
CA GLN A 207 -27.63 14.98 -64.29
C GLN A 207 -27.14 15.56 -65.63
N GLY A 208 -25.88 15.32 -66.00
CA GLY A 208 -25.33 15.71 -67.30
C GLY A 208 -25.99 14.98 -68.48
N GLU A 209 -26.24 13.69 -68.36
CA GLU A 209 -26.99 12.90 -69.36
C GLU A 209 -28.44 13.37 -69.48
N LEU A 210 -29.09 13.66 -68.36
CA LEU A 210 -30.46 14.16 -68.33
C LEU A 210 -30.57 15.56 -68.97
N ALA A 211 -29.55 16.42 -68.81
CA ALA A 211 -29.48 17.69 -69.52
C ALA A 211 -29.41 17.48 -71.04
N LYS A 212 -28.53 16.58 -71.52
CA LYS A 212 -28.45 16.24 -72.96
C LYS A 212 -29.76 15.67 -73.50
N ALA A 213 -30.43 14.82 -72.73
CA ALA A 213 -31.73 14.25 -73.11
C ALA A 213 -32.82 15.33 -73.21
N ARG A 214 -32.81 16.33 -72.30
CA ARG A 214 -33.71 17.50 -72.40
C ARG A 214 -33.45 18.31 -73.66
N ASP A 215 -32.18 18.61 -73.97
CA ASP A 215 -31.81 19.33 -75.18
C ASP A 215 -32.28 18.59 -76.46
N GLN A 216 -32.19 17.26 -76.47
CA GLN A 216 -32.71 16.43 -77.56
C GLN A 216 -34.24 16.47 -77.67
N ILE A 217 -34.95 16.41 -76.54
CA ILE A 217 -36.42 16.53 -76.53
C ILE A 217 -36.85 17.88 -77.08
N ASP A 218 -36.19 18.96 -76.67
CA ASP A 218 -36.52 20.30 -77.15
C ASP A 218 -36.19 20.48 -78.63
N ALA A 219 -35.11 19.87 -79.12
CA ALA A 219 -34.81 19.81 -80.55
C ALA A 219 -35.87 19.03 -81.35
N LEU A 220 -36.34 17.89 -80.84
CA LEU A 220 -37.41 17.11 -81.47
C LEU A 220 -38.74 17.86 -81.47
N ARG A 221 -39.07 18.60 -80.40
CA ARG A 221 -40.25 19.46 -80.35
C ARG A 221 -40.18 20.57 -81.40
N ALA A 222 -39.05 21.26 -81.49
CA ALA A 222 -38.85 22.29 -82.52
C ALA A 222 -38.93 21.72 -83.96
N ALA A 223 -38.50 20.48 -84.17
CA ALA A 223 -38.66 19.80 -85.45
C ALA A 223 -40.13 19.42 -85.72
N ALA A 224 -40.88 19.01 -84.70
CA ALA A 224 -42.31 18.72 -84.81
C ALA A 224 -43.11 20.00 -85.16
N ASP A 225 -42.82 21.13 -84.51
CA ASP A 225 -43.46 22.42 -84.81
C ASP A 225 -43.23 22.83 -86.27
N LYS A 226 -42.01 22.66 -86.78
CA LYS A 226 -41.70 22.90 -88.21
C LYS A 226 -42.46 21.96 -89.14
N ALA A 227 -42.63 20.69 -88.76
CA ALA A 227 -43.39 19.72 -89.55
C ALA A 227 -44.88 20.09 -89.61
N ASP A 228 -45.45 20.60 -88.51
CA ASP A 228 -46.83 21.10 -88.47
C ASP A 228 -47.01 22.35 -89.35
N ASP A 229 -46.02 23.24 -89.40
CA ASP A 229 -46.05 24.40 -90.32
C ASP A 229 -45.99 23.97 -91.79
N VAL A 230 -45.14 23.00 -92.13
CA VAL A 230 -45.11 22.41 -93.48
C VAL A 230 -46.44 21.72 -93.81
N ALA A 231 -47.05 21.02 -92.87
CA ALA A 231 -48.34 20.37 -93.08
C ALA A 231 -49.44 21.40 -93.41
N LYS A 232 -49.50 22.52 -92.69
CA LYS A 232 -50.44 23.62 -92.99
C LYS A 232 -50.21 24.23 -94.37
N LEU A 233 -48.96 24.45 -94.77
CA LEU A 233 -48.63 24.95 -96.11
C LEU A 233 -49.06 23.97 -97.21
N LEU A 234 -48.88 22.67 -96.99
CA LEU A 234 -49.24 21.63 -97.93
C LEU A 234 -50.76 21.46 -98.05
N GLU A 235 -51.51 21.64 -96.96
CA GLU A 235 -52.97 21.73 -96.99
C GLU A 235 -53.47 22.96 -97.74
N ALA A 236 -52.84 24.11 -97.53
CA ALA A 236 -53.16 25.34 -98.26
C ALA A 236 -52.92 25.18 -99.78
N GLU A 237 -51.82 24.53 -100.19
CA GLU A 237 -51.55 24.24 -101.60
C GLU A 237 -52.49 23.20 -102.20
N ARG A 238 -52.87 22.16 -101.44
CA ARG A 238 -53.92 21.22 -101.87
C ARG A 238 -55.25 21.93 -102.08
N ALA A 239 -55.62 22.86 -101.21
CA ALA A 239 -56.83 23.66 -101.36
C ALA A 239 -56.78 24.58 -102.60
N ARG A 240 -55.63 25.22 -102.86
CA ARG A 240 -55.40 26.02 -104.08
C ARG A 240 -55.51 25.17 -105.34
N SER A 241 -54.85 24.00 -105.34
CA SER A 241 -54.90 23.04 -106.45
C SER A 241 -56.33 22.54 -106.71
N ALA A 242 -57.08 22.20 -105.66
CA ALA A 242 -58.48 21.77 -105.77
C ALA A 242 -59.41 22.89 -106.29
N ALA A 243 -59.20 24.13 -105.84
CA ALA A 243 -59.93 25.29 -106.36
C ALA A 243 -59.61 25.56 -107.84
N PHE A 244 -58.37 25.33 -108.26
CA PHE A 244 -57.95 25.44 -109.65
C PHE A 244 -58.55 24.34 -110.52
N GLU A 245 -58.58 23.08 -110.06
CA GLU A 245 -59.28 21.98 -110.76
C GLU A 245 -60.78 22.25 -110.91
N GLN A 246 -61.43 22.84 -109.91
CA GLN A 246 -62.82 23.26 -110.03
C GLN A 246 -63.01 24.38 -111.07
N ARG A 247 -62.06 25.33 -111.15
CA ARG A 247 -62.05 26.36 -112.21
C ARG A 247 -61.84 25.77 -113.59
N LEU A 248 -60.95 24.78 -113.73
CA LEU A 248 -60.74 24.04 -114.98
C LEU A 248 -62.00 23.29 -115.42
N LYS A 249 -62.66 22.54 -114.51
CA LYS A 249 -63.94 21.88 -114.82
C LYS A 249 -65.04 22.86 -115.21
N LYS A 250 -65.08 24.04 -114.57
CA LYS A 250 -66.02 25.10 -114.92
C LYS A 250 -65.69 25.75 -116.28
N ALA A 251 -64.41 25.97 -116.56
CA ALA A 251 -63.94 26.46 -117.86
C ALA A 251 -64.17 25.43 -118.97
N GLU A 252 -64.04 24.12 -118.71
CA GLU A 252 -64.41 23.05 -119.65
C GLU A 252 -65.91 23.05 -119.95
N THR A 253 -66.77 23.36 -118.97
CA THR A 253 -68.21 23.53 -119.22
C THR A 253 -68.56 24.84 -119.93
N ASP A 254 -67.77 25.89 -119.74
CA ASP A 254 -67.96 27.20 -120.39
C ASP A 254 -67.29 27.28 -121.79
N ALA A 255 -66.31 26.42 -122.08
CA ALA A 255 -65.61 26.29 -123.37
C ALA A 255 -66.47 25.71 -124.51
N ALA A 256 -67.79 25.68 -124.35
CA ALA A 256 -68.72 25.50 -125.44
C ALA A 256 -68.83 26.74 -126.35
N LYS A 257 -68.19 27.88 -126.03
CA LYS A 257 -68.06 29.04 -126.93
C LYS A 257 -66.71 29.76 -126.74
N ASP A 258 -65.87 29.68 -127.78
CA ASP A 258 -64.67 30.47 -128.10
C ASP A 258 -63.96 31.23 -126.95
N THR A 259 -62.82 30.70 -126.46
CA THR A 259 -61.61 31.49 -126.13
C THR A 259 -60.37 30.61 -125.82
N ASP A 260 -59.33 30.85 -126.63
CA ASP A 260 -57.86 30.85 -126.43
C ASP A 260 -57.11 29.66 -125.81
N ALA A 261 -56.61 28.78 -126.70
CA ALA A 261 -55.59 27.76 -126.43
C ALA A 261 -54.29 28.28 -125.77
N ALA A 262 -54.03 29.60 -125.80
CA ALA A 262 -52.89 30.23 -125.13
C ALA A 262 -53.05 30.27 -123.60
N GLN A 263 -54.26 30.52 -123.09
CA GLN A 263 -54.53 30.55 -121.65
C GLN A 263 -54.48 29.14 -121.04
N LEU A 264 -54.85 28.11 -121.81
CA LEU A 264 -54.73 26.72 -121.40
C LEU A 264 -53.27 26.27 -121.27
N ALA A 265 -52.39 26.74 -122.16
CA ALA A 265 -50.96 26.43 -122.12
C ALA A 265 -50.21 27.13 -120.96
N GLU A 266 -50.62 28.35 -120.61
CA GLU A 266 -50.10 29.07 -119.42
C GLU A 266 -50.57 28.38 -118.13
N ALA A 267 -51.84 28.03 -118.04
CA ALA A 267 -52.41 27.26 -116.92
C ALA A 267 -51.73 25.89 -116.71
N LEU A 268 -51.32 25.21 -117.78
CA LEU A 268 -50.61 23.93 -117.69
C LEU A 268 -49.16 24.09 -117.20
N ARG A 269 -48.46 25.18 -117.56
CA ARG A 269 -47.11 25.46 -117.01
C ARG A 269 -47.15 25.82 -115.53
N ASP A 270 -48.13 26.62 -115.11
CA ASP A 270 -48.32 26.95 -113.69
C ASP A 270 -48.67 25.69 -112.87
N LEU A 271 -49.41 24.76 -113.46
CA LEU A 271 -49.75 23.47 -112.84
C LEU A 271 -48.54 22.53 -112.74
N GLU A 272 -47.66 22.52 -113.73
CA GLU A 272 -46.40 21.77 -113.67
C GLU A 272 -45.43 22.39 -112.63
N ALA A 273 -45.36 23.72 -112.54
CA ALA A 273 -44.57 24.42 -111.52
C ALA A 273 -45.08 24.15 -110.10
N ALA A 274 -46.40 24.24 -109.86
CA ALA A 274 -46.99 23.91 -108.56
C ALA A 274 -46.81 22.43 -108.19
N ARG A 275 -46.88 21.52 -109.16
CA ARG A 275 -46.57 20.09 -108.94
C ARG A 275 -45.10 19.85 -108.59
N ALA A 276 -44.17 20.62 -109.16
CA ALA A 276 -42.76 20.54 -108.81
C ALA A 276 -42.48 21.06 -107.39
N GLU A 277 -43.11 22.16 -106.97
CA GLU A 277 -42.98 22.69 -105.60
C GLU A 277 -43.56 21.74 -104.54
N THR A 278 -44.72 21.13 -104.83
CA THR A 278 -45.31 20.13 -103.92
C THR A 278 -44.49 18.84 -103.84
N ALA A 279 -43.79 18.45 -104.90
CA ALA A 279 -42.83 17.35 -104.87
C ALA A 279 -41.61 17.68 -104.00
N ALA A 280 -41.06 18.89 -104.12
CA ALA A 280 -39.94 19.35 -103.29
C ALA A 280 -40.29 19.39 -101.80
N LEU A 281 -41.46 19.95 -101.43
CA LEU A 281 -41.94 19.98 -100.05
C LEU A 281 -42.20 18.58 -99.48
N ARG A 282 -42.61 17.62 -100.33
CA ARG A 282 -42.82 16.23 -99.92
C ARG A 282 -41.50 15.51 -99.62
N ASP A 283 -40.46 15.77 -100.41
CA ASP A 283 -39.14 15.20 -100.18
C ASP A 283 -38.46 15.81 -98.95
N GLU A 284 -38.67 17.10 -98.69
CA GLU A 284 -38.25 17.78 -97.44
C GLU A 284 -38.96 17.22 -96.21
N ALA A 285 -40.28 16.99 -96.28
CA ALA A 285 -41.05 16.33 -95.21
C ALA A 285 -40.61 14.87 -94.97
N LYS A 286 -40.17 14.16 -96.01
CA LYS A 286 -39.65 12.79 -95.90
C LYS A 286 -38.27 12.74 -95.24
N ALA A 287 -37.40 13.72 -95.53
CA ALA A 287 -36.09 13.84 -94.89
C ALA A 287 -36.20 14.12 -93.39
N LEU A 288 -37.11 15.01 -92.98
CA LEU A 288 -37.36 15.33 -91.56
C LEU A 288 -37.92 14.13 -90.76
N ARG A 289 -38.69 13.25 -91.43
CA ARG A 289 -39.26 12.06 -90.80
C ARG A 289 -38.23 10.96 -90.55
N GLN A 290 -37.17 10.89 -91.37
CA GLN A 290 -36.09 9.91 -91.23
C GLN A 290 -35.09 10.28 -90.13
N SER A 291 -34.98 11.55 -89.74
CA SER A 291 -34.14 12.00 -88.62
C SER A 291 -34.79 11.84 -87.24
N ALA A 292 -36.06 11.41 -87.17
CA ALA A 292 -36.87 11.39 -85.94
C ALA A 292 -37.23 9.96 -85.47
N ALA A 293 -36.38 8.96 -85.71
CA ALA A 293 -36.59 7.61 -85.18
C ALA A 293 -36.07 7.48 -83.73
N PRO A 294 -36.90 7.11 -82.74
CA PRO A 294 -36.48 6.99 -81.34
C PRO A 294 -35.86 5.61 -81.03
N PRO A 295 -34.82 5.52 -80.17
CA PRO A 295 -34.40 4.25 -79.57
C PRO A 295 -35.27 3.88 -78.35
N ALA A 296 -35.34 2.57 -78.11
CA ALA A 296 -36.29 1.91 -77.21
C ALA A 296 -35.94 2.02 -75.71
N SER A 297 -37.02 2.16 -74.93
CA SER A 297 -37.28 1.70 -73.55
C SER A 297 -36.31 2.04 -72.42
N LEU A 298 -36.81 2.80 -71.44
CA LEU A 298 -36.38 2.70 -70.03
C LEU A 298 -37.62 2.44 -69.17
N ASP A 299 -37.55 1.33 -68.42
CA ASP A 299 -38.52 0.80 -67.46
C ASP A 299 -38.46 1.62 -66.16
N ASP A 300 -39.61 2.16 -65.75
CA ASP A 300 -39.73 3.23 -64.74
C ASP A 300 -40.42 2.72 -63.46
N SER A 301 -39.79 1.73 -62.82
CA SER A 301 -40.42 1.00 -61.69
C SER A 301 -39.73 1.12 -60.33
N LYS A 302 -38.81 2.07 -60.10
CA LYS A 302 -38.19 2.23 -58.76
C LYS A 302 -37.81 3.65 -58.36
N ILE A 303 -38.77 4.56 -58.11
CA ILE A 303 -38.46 5.84 -57.46
C ILE A 303 -39.49 6.21 -56.37
N ARG A 304 -39.02 6.09 -55.13
CA ARG A 304 -39.31 6.88 -53.91
C ARG A 304 -40.56 6.58 -53.08
N LYS A 305 -40.32 6.07 -51.85
CA LYS A 305 -41.21 6.30 -50.69
C LYS A 305 -40.48 7.13 -49.62
N ARG A 306 -41.17 8.17 -49.15
CA ARG A 306 -40.81 9.02 -48.00
C ARG A 306 -41.13 8.27 -46.70
N ARG A 307 -40.26 8.42 -45.69
CA ARG A 307 -40.31 7.66 -44.42
C ARG A 307 -41.45 8.12 -43.50
N SER A 308 -42.03 7.16 -42.78
CA SER A 308 -43.13 7.29 -41.82
C SER A 308 -42.67 6.89 -40.41
N PRO A 309 -43.43 7.17 -39.32
CA PRO A 309 -43.07 6.80 -37.94
C PRO A 309 -42.82 5.29 -37.70
N LYS A 310 -43.26 4.44 -38.63
CA LYS A 310 -42.95 3.00 -38.67
C LYS A 310 -41.47 2.70 -38.91
N ASP A 311 -40.74 3.65 -39.51
CA ASP A 311 -39.31 3.51 -39.85
C ASP A 311 -38.39 3.72 -38.63
N ILE A 312 -38.84 4.44 -37.59
CA ILE A 312 -38.09 4.64 -36.34
C ILE A 312 -38.06 3.35 -35.51
N ARG A 313 -39.17 2.58 -35.52
CA ARG A 313 -39.24 1.27 -34.83
C ARG A 313 -38.41 0.20 -35.54
N ARG A 314 -38.33 0.28 -36.87
CA ARG A 314 -37.44 -0.56 -37.67
C ARG A 314 -35.96 -0.28 -37.41
N GLN A 315 -35.58 0.94 -37.04
CA GLN A 315 -34.18 1.27 -36.77
C GLN A 315 -33.60 0.55 -35.54
N MET A 316 -34.32 0.43 -34.43
CA MET A 316 -33.83 -0.35 -33.28
C MET A 316 -33.65 -1.82 -33.64
N GLY A 317 -34.63 -2.37 -34.37
CA GLY A 317 -34.56 -3.71 -34.94
C GLY A 317 -33.38 -3.93 -35.87
N GLU A 318 -33.20 -3.01 -36.82
CA GLU A 318 -32.10 -2.98 -37.77
C GLU A 318 -30.75 -2.81 -37.07
N VAL A 319 -30.67 -2.03 -35.99
CA VAL A 319 -29.45 -1.91 -35.18
C VAL A 319 -29.11 -3.25 -34.51
N LEU A 320 -30.10 -3.93 -33.91
CA LEU A 320 -29.89 -5.24 -33.29
C LEU A 320 -29.58 -6.35 -34.32
N LEU A 321 -30.16 -6.27 -35.52
CA LEU A 321 -29.85 -7.15 -36.66
C LEU A 321 -28.43 -6.90 -37.20
N ASN A 322 -28.03 -5.64 -37.34
CA ASN A 322 -26.71 -5.25 -37.85
C ASN A 322 -25.57 -5.62 -36.88
N VAL A 323 -25.83 -5.57 -35.56
CA VAL A 323 -24.89 -6.01 -34.52
C VAL A 323 -24.89 -7.54 -34.36
N GLY A 324 -25.86 -8.25 -34.98
CA GLY A 324 -25.94 -9.71 -34.97
C GLY A 324 -26.49 -10.31 -33.67
N VAL A 325 -27.16 -9.49 -32.84
CA VAL A 325 -27.75 -9.93 -31.56
C VAL A 325 -29.00 -10.76 -31.81
N ILE A 326 -29.78 -10.39 -32.83
CA ILE A 326 -31.01 -11.08 -33.23
C ILE A 326 -30.92 -11.45 -34.71
N THR A 327 -31.59 -12.54 -35.08
CA THR A 327 -31.75 -12.96 -36.48
C THR A 327 -32.97 -12.30 -37.12
N GLN A 328 -33.02 -12.26 -38.46
CA GLN A 328 -34.17 -11.71 -39.19
C GLN A 328 -35.48 -12.43 -38.81
N GLU A 329 -35.42 -13.75 -38.62
CA GLU A 329 -36.57 -14.57 -38.20
C GLU A 329 -37.07 -14.18 -36.78
N GLN A 330 -36.14 -13.96 -35.84
CA GLN A 330 -36.48 -13.52 -34.48
C GLN A 330 -37.04 -12.09 -34.45
N PHE A 331 -36.51 -11.21 -35.30
CA PHE A 331 -37.01 -9.85 -35.44
C PHE A 331 -38.44 -9.81 -36.00
N ASP A 332 -38.70 -10.60 -37.05
CA ASP A 332 -40.02 -10.68 -37.67
C ASP A 332 -41.05 -11.28 -36.69
N ALA A 333 -40.68 -12.32 -35.94
CA ALA A 333 -41.52 -12.89 -34.88
C ALA A 333 -41.84 -11.90 -33.75
N ALA A 334 -40.85 -11.11 -33.31
CA ALA A 334 -41.06 -10.07 -32.30
C ALA A 334 -41.95 -8.93 -32.82
N CYS A 335 -41.82 -8.56 -34.10
CA CYS A 335 -42.67 -7.58 -34.76
C CYS A 335 -44.12 -8.06 -34.92
N GLU A 336 -44.34 -9.34 -35.25
CA GLU A 336 -45.69 -9.93 -35.27
C GLU A 336 -46.34 -9.93 -33.89
N GLN A 337 -45.58 -10.29 -32.86
CA GLN A 337 -46.07 -10.28 -31.48
C GLN A 337 -46.39 -8.86 -31.00
N GLN A 338 -45.58 -7.87 -31.36
CA GLN A 338 -45.87 -6.46 -31.10
C GLN A 338 -47.14 -5.99 -31.82
N GLY A 339 -47.36 -6.46 -33.06
CA GLY A 339 -48.59 -6.19 -33.80
C GLY A 339 -49.85 -6.73 -33.12
N ARG A 340 -49.73 -7.82 -32.35
CA ARG A 340 -50.81 -8.40 -31.54
C ARG A 340 -50.97 -7.74 -30.18
N ALA A 341 -49.90 -7.18 -29.62
CA ALA A 341 -49.87 -6.52 -28.31
C ALA A 341 -49.27 -5.10 -28.42
N PRO A 342 -50.06 -4.10 -28.87
CA PRO A 342 -49.56 -2.74 -29.15
C PRO A 342 -49.10 -1.98 -27.91
N GLU A 343 -49.52 -2.39 -26.72
CA GLU A 343 -49.11 -1.82 -25.43
C GLU A 343 -47.68 -2.20 -25.04
N ARG A 344 -47.12 -3.24 -25.66
CA ARG A 344 -45.78 -3.74 -25.36
C ARG A 344 -44.75 -3.18 -26.33
N THR A 345 -43.60 -2.78 -25.80
CA THR A 345 -42.51 -2.31 -26.64
C THR A 345 -41.78 -3.48 -27.30
N LEU A 346 -41.20 -3.24 -28.48
CA LEU A 346 -40.45 -4.27 -29.21
C LEU A 346 -39.25 -4.77 -28.39
N GLY A 347 -38.60 -3.89 -27.62
CA GLY A 347 -37.50 -4.24 -26.73
C GLY A 347 -37.93 -5.20 -25.61
N GLU A 348 -39.07 -4.94 -24.96
CA GLU A 348 -39.61 -5.84 -23.92
C GLU A 348 -39.96 -7.23 -24.48
N ILE A 349 -40.47 -7.31 -25.71
CA ILE A 349 -40.80 -8.59 -26.35
C ILE A 349 -39.52 -9.38 -26.65
N LEU A 350 -38.46 -8.72 -27.13
CA LEU A 350 -37.17 -9.35 -27.41
C LEU A 350 -36.49 -9.88 -26.14
N VAL A 351 -36.62 -9.17 -25.01
CA VAL A 351 -36.08 -9.61 -23.71
C VAL A 351 -36.88 -10.79 -23.16
N ASP A 352 -38.22 -10.72 -23.18
CA ASP A 352 -39.10 -11.78 -22.66
C ASP A 352 -38.97 -13.09 -23.44
N GLN A 353 -38.74 -13.01 -24.75
CA GLN A 353 -38.50 -14.18 -25.60
C GLN A 353 -37.06 -14.72 -25.47
N GLY A 354 -36.19 -14.04 -24.72
CA GLY A 354 -34.79 -14.41 -24.53
C GLY A 354 -33.91 -14.19 -25.76
N TYR A 355 -34.36 -13.38 -26.72
CA TYR A 355 -33.62 -13.10 -27.96
C TYR A 355 -32.55 -12.02 -27.77
N ALA A 356 -32.74 -11.10 -26.84
CA ALA A 356 -31.74 -10.09 -26.49
C ALA A 356 -31.71 -9.89 -24.96
N SER A 357 -30.54 -9.58 -24.40
CA SER A 357 -30.46 -9.19 -23.00
C SER A 357 -30.96 -7.76 -22.79
N GLU A 358 -31.45 -7.47 -21.59
CA GLU A 358 -31.95 -6.14 -21.22
C GLU A 358 -30.89 -5.04 -21.39
N GLU A 359 -29.62 -5.36 -21.10
CA GLU A 359 -28.48 -4.45 -21.33
C GLU A 359 -28.30 -4.13 -22.81
N ILE A 360 -28.36 -5.13 -23.69
CA ILE A 360 -28.16 -4.93 -25.13
C ILE A 360 -29.30 -4.11 -25.73
N VAL A 361 -30.54 -4.35 -25.28
CA VAL A 361 -31.71 -3.55 -25.69
C VAL A 361 -31.58 -2.10 -25.22
N ALA A 362 -31.15 -1.87 -23.98
CA ALA A 362 -30.91 -0.52 -23.45
C ALA A 362 -29.78 0.22 -24.19
N GLN A 363 -28.71 -0.48 -24.58
CA GLN A 363 -27.62 0.08 -25.39
C GLN A 363 -28.08 0.41 -26.81
N ALA A 364 -28.88 -0.45 -27.44
CA ALA A 364 -29.46 -0.20 -28.76
C ALA A 364 -30.40 1.03 -28.74
N LEU A 365 -31.20 1.16 -27.69
CA LEU A 365 -32.04 2.34 -27.45
C LEU A 365 -31.20 3.62 -27.25
N ALA A 366 -30.12 3.55 -26.48
CA ALA A 366 -29.21 4.67 -26.26
C ALA A 366 -28.56 5.13 -27.58
N CYS A 367 -28.06 4.18 -28.37
CA CYS A 367 -27.44 4.42 -29.68
C CYS A 367 -28.40 5.07 -30.67
N GLN A 368 -29.66 4.62 -30.71
CA GLN A 368 -30.68 5.18 -31.59
C GLN A 368 -30.97 6.67 -31.30
N HIS A 369 -30.98 7.07 -30.04
CA HIS A 369 -31.41 8.39 -29.60
C HIS A 369 -30.25 9.34 -29.28
N GLY A 370 -29.01 8.89 -29.50
CA GLY A 370 -27.82 9.67 -29.13
C GLY A 370 -27.73 9.94 -27.62
N SER A 371 -28.40 9.11 -26.80
CA SER A 371 -28.36 9.21 -25.34
C SER A 371 -27.25 8.32 -24.78
N LEU A 372 -26.77 8.62 -23.59
CA LEU A 372 -25.77 7.79 -22.92
C LEU A 372 -26.44 6.60 -22.24
N PHE A 373 -25.79 5.43 -22.26
CA PHE A 373 -26.18 4.29 -21.43
C PHE A 373 -25.38 4.33 -20.12
N VAL A 374 -26.04 4.16 -18.98
CA VAL A 374 -25.40 4.18 -17.65
C VAL A 374 -25.85 2.98 -16.84
N ARG A 375 -24.88 2.32 -16.20
CA ARG A 375 -25.11 1.28 -15.19
C ARG A 375 -25.34 1.92 -13.82
N LEU A 376 -26.52 1.72 -13.23
CA LEU A 376 -26.88 2.30 -11.93
C LEU A 376 -26.35 1.50 -10.73
N GLY A 377 -25.92 0.25 -10.94
CA GLY A 377 -25.36 -0.59 -9.87
C GLY A 377 -24.04 -0.05 -9.29
N GLU A 378 -23.20 0.55 -10.12
CA GLU A 378 -21.86 1.04 -9.76
C GLU A 378 -21.84 2.53 -9.38
N ARG A 379 -22.92 3.27 -9.69
CA ARG A 379 -22.94 4.73 -9.59
C ARG A 379 -23.69 5.19 -8.33
N LYS A 380 -23.10 6.13 -7.59
CA LYS A 380 -23.77 6.79 -6.45
C LYS A 380 -24.79 7.80 -6.98
N ILE A 381 -26.04 7.64 -6.58
CA ILE A 381 -27.13 8.58 -6.85
C ILE A 381 -27.03 9.73 -5.85
N ASP A 382 -27.10 10.97 -6.33
CA ASP A 382 -27.12 12.15 -5.46
C ASP A 382 -28.47 12.22 -4.70
N PRO A 383 -28.46 12.17 -3.36
CA PRO A 383 -29.68 12.31 -2.57
C PRO A 383 -30.44 13.61 -2.83
N SER A 384 -29.73 14.68 -3.21
CA SER A 384 -30.32 15.98 -3.52
C SER A 384 -31.12 15.93 -4.82
N ALA A 385 -30.63 15.20 -5.82
CA ALA A 385 -31.35 14.98 -7.08
C ALA A 385 -32.56 14.06 -6.90
N ALA A 386 -32.44 13.03 -6.06
CA ALA A 386 -33.54 12.13 -5.71
C ALA A 386 -34.69 12.82 -4.98
N ALA A 387 -34.41 13.87 -4.19
CA ALA A 387 -35.42 14.63 -3.48
C ALA A 387 -36.27 15.53 -4.39
N LEU A 388 -35.78 15.85 -5.60
CA LEU A 388 -36.48 16.74 -6.55
C LEU A 388 -37.64 16.04 -7.27
N VAL A 389 -37.58 14.72 -7.45
CA VAL A 389 -38.61 13.95 -8.15
C VAL A 389 -39.36 13.07 -7.15
N SER A 390 -40.69 13.16 -7.12
CA SER A 390 -41.52 12.32 -6.26
C SER A 390 -41.40 10.82 -6.58
N SER A 391 -41.54 9.98 -5.55
CA SER A 391 -41.44 8.52 -5.73
C SER A 391 -42.55 7.96 -6.65
N GLU A 392 -43.73 8.59 -6.65
CA GLU A 392 -44.84 8.18 -7.51
C GLU A 392 -44.53 8.46 -8.98
N LEU A 393 -44.03 9.66 -9.30
CA LEU A 393 -43.64 10.01 -10.67
C LEU A 393 -42.50 9.11 -11.16
N ALA A 394 -41.47 8.93 -10.33
CA ALA A 394 -40.31 8.09 -10.63
C ALA A 394 -40.68 6.62 -10.91
N ARG A 395 -41.69 6.08 -10.21
CA ARG A 395 -42.20 4.71 -10.42
C ARG A 395 -43.09 4.61 -11.66
N ASN A 396 -43.99 5.56 -11.86
CA ASN A 396 -44.92 5.55 -13.00
C ASN A 396 -44.17 5.59 -14.32
N HIS A 397 -43.16 6.45 -14.40
CA HIS A 397 -42.36 6.66 -15.60
C HIS A 397 -41.09 5.77 -15.67
N SER A 398 -40.91 4.87 -14.69
CA SER A 398 -39.75 3.98 -14.60
C SER A 398 -38.42 4.74 -14.82
N CYS A 399 -38.21 5.78 -14.02
CA CYS A 399 -37.05 6.66 -14.11
C CYS A 399 -36.48 7.00 -12.73
N ILE A 400 -35.21 7.41 -12.67
CA ILE A 400 -34.57 7.86 -11.43
C ILE A 400 -33.60 9.02 -11.70
N PRO A 401 -33.71 10.16 -11.00
CA PRO A 401 -32.73 11.22 -11.09
C PRO A 401 -31.38 10.75 -10.53
N ILE A 402 -30.30 10.96 -11.29
CA ILE A 402 -28.94 10.53 -10.90
C ILE A 402 -28.16 11.69 -10.29
N ASN A 403 -28.25 12.87 -10.92
CA ASN A 403 -27.48 14.06 -10.56
C ASN A 403 -28.26 15.32 -10.93
N ALA A 404 -28.13 16.36 -10.10
CA ALA A 404 -28.72 17.67 -10.32
C ALA A 404 -27.61 18.72 -10.38
N ALA A 405 -27.61 19.53 -11.43
CA ALA A 405 -26.81 20.75 -11.56
C ALA A 405 -27.77 21.95 -11.63
N GLU A 406 -27.25 23.18 -11.49
CA GLU A 406 -28.04 24.41 -11.26
C GLU A 406 -29.27 24.56 -12.19
N ASP A 407 -29.15 24.26 -13.50
CA ASP A 407 -30.26 24.34 -14.47
C ASP A 407 -30.60 23.00 -15.16
N MET A 408 -29.95 21.89 -14.77
CA MET A 408 -30.02 20.62 -15.50
C MET A 408 -30.14 19.41 -14.58
N LEU A 409 -31.15 18.57 -14.83
CA LEU A 409 -31.37 17.32 -14.14
C LEU A 409 -31.01 16.14 -15.04
N VAL A 410 -30.07 15.30 -14.61
CA VAL A 410 -29.72 14.06 -15.33
C VAL A 410 -30.59 12.92 -14.79
N VAL A 411 -31.44 12.37 -15.65
CA VAL A 411 -32.41 11.33 -15.28
C VAL A 411 -32.11 10.03 -16.02
N ALA A 412 -31.95 8.94 -15.28
CA ALA A 412 -31.94 7.60 -15.84
C ALA A 412 -33.38 7.17 -16.14
N MET A 413 -33.68 6.76 -17.37
CA MET A 413 -35.00 6.35 -17.81
C MET A 413 -34.91 4.99 -18.49
N ALA A 414 -35.91 4.12 -18.25
CA ALA A 414 -36.02 2.85 -18.95
C ALA A 414 -36.38 3.06 -20.44
N ASN A 415 -37.16 4.11 -20.72
CA ASN A 415 -37.56 4.49 -22.06
C ASN A 415 -37.30 5.98 -22.31
N PRO A 416 -36.22 6.36 -23.03
CA PRO A 416 -35.94 7.77 -23.35
C PRO A 416 -36.88 8.37 -24.41
N LEU A 417 -37.73 7.55 -25.05
CA LEU A 417 -38.73 8.01 -26.04
C LEU A 417 -40.03 8.49 -25.39
N ASP A 418 -40.16 8.34 -24.08
CA ASP A 418 -41.34 8.80 -23.35
C ASP A 418 -41.25 10.31 -23.12
N VAL A 419 -41.71 11.06 -24.12
CA VAL A 419 -41.73 12.54 -24.08
C VAL A 419 -42.60 13.04 -22.92
N ILE A 420 -43.68 12.32 -22.59
CA ILE A 420 -44.59 12.69 -21.51
C ILE A 420 -43.85 12.58 -20.17
N ALA A 421 -43.08 11.51 -19.97
CA ALA A 421 -42.26 11.36 -18.78
C ALA A 421 -41.23 12.48 -18.63
N ILE A 422 -40.59 12.92 -19.72
CA ILE A 422 -39.64 14.04 -19.70
C ILE A 422 -40.36 15.34 -19.29
N GLU A 423 -41.47 15.67 -19.96
CA GLU A 423 -42.25 16.89 -19.69
C GLU A 423 -42.80 16.94 -18.25
N ASP A 424 -43.28 15.81 -17.72
CA ASP A 424 -43.77 15.73 -16.34
C ASP A 424 -42.66 16.00 -15.32
N ILE A 425 -41.45 15.46 -15.54
CA ILE A 425 -40.30 15.68 -14.65
C ILE A 425 -39.81 17.13 -14.76
N GLU A 426 -39.75 17.69 -15.97
CA GLU A 426 -39.37 19.10 -16.16
C GLU A 426 -40.37 20.03 -15.46
N ARG A 427 -41.67 19.71 -15.51
CA ARG A 427 -42.71 20.49 -14.83
C ARG A 427 -42.66 20.39 -13.30
N GLU A 428 -42.33 19.21 -12.76
CA GLU A 428 -42.19 19.03 -11.30
C GLU A 428 -40.92 19.68 -10.76
N THR A 429 -39.83 19.65 -11.53
CA THR A 429 -38.50 20.08 -11.05
C THR A 429 -38.12 21.50 -11.50
N GLU A 430 -38.83 22.08 -12.47
CA GLU A 430 -38.49 23.34 -13.14
C GLU A 430 -37.07 23.37 -13.77
N LEU A 431 -36.45 22.20 -13.95
CA LEU A 431 -35.11 22.02 -14.52
C LEU A 431 -35.18 21.38 -15.91
N THR A 432 -34.16 21.65 -16.75
CA THR A 432 -34.05 20.97 -18.06
C THR A 432 -33.62 19.52 -17.85
N VAL A 433 -34.39 18.56 -18.37
CA VAL A 433 -34.09 17.13 -18.19
C VAL A 433 -33.18 16.63 -19.29
N ARG A 434 -32.06 16.01 -18.89
CA ARG A 434 -31.18 15.27 -19.79
C ARG A 434 -31.38 13.76 -19.58
N PRO A 435 -32.09 13.08 -20.50
CA PRO A 435 -32.36 11.65 -20.37
C PRO A 435 -31.11 10.82 -20.63
N VAL A 436 -30.92 9.80 -19.82
CA VAL A 436 -29.87 8.78 -19.90
C VAL A 436 -30.55 7.42 -19.83
N VAL A 437 -30.10 6.44 -20.60
CA VAL A 437 -30.73 5.12 -20.63
C VAL A 437 -30.11 4.22 -19.56
N ALA A 438 -30.95 3.55 -18.79
CA ALA A 438 -30.54 2.47 -17.89
C ALA A 438 -31.54 1.30 -18.02
N THR A 439 -31.13 0.11 -17.59
CA THR A 439 -32.02 -1.06 -17.65
C THR A 439 -33.17 -0.90 -16.65
N ARG A 440 -34.35 -1.45 -16.98
CA ARG A 440 -35.54 -1.40 -16.13
C ARG A 440 -35.30 -2.09 -14.80
N SER A 441 -34.57 -3.21 -14.82
CA SER A 441 -34.15 -3.95 -13.61
C SER A 441 -33.27 -3.10 -12.69
N GLU A 442 -32.29 -2.37 -13.24
CA GLU A 442 -31.42 -1.49 -12.47
C GLU A 442 -32.17 -0.28 -11.91
N ILE A 443 -33.06 0.33 -12.70
CA ILE A 443 -33.89 1.44 -12.25
C ILE A 443 -34.82 0.98 -11.13
N ALA A 444 -35.45 -0.19 -11.25
CA ALA A 444 -36.31 -0.74 -10.20
C ALA A 444 -35.54 -1.00 -8.91
N ALA A 445 -34.31 -1.54 -9.00
CA ALA A 445 -33.44 -1.75 -7.86
C ALA A 445 -33.02 -0.42 -7.21
N ALA A 446 -32.69 0.58 -8.04
CA ALA A 446 -32.29 1.91 -7.59
C ALA A 446 -33.45 2.67 -6.93
N LEU A 447 -34.66 2.58 -7.48
CA LEU A 447 -35.88 3.14 -6.89
C LEU A 447 -36.16 2.57 -5.50
N ARG A 448 -36.00 1.25 -5.32
CA ARG A 448 -36.15 0.57 -4.02
C ARG A 448 -35.11 1.02 -2.99
N ARG A 449 -33.89 1.33 -3.44
CA ARG A 449 -32.79 1.78 -2.58
C ARG A 449 -32.95 3.24 -2.15
N THR A 450 -33.37 4.10 -3.07
CA THR A 450 -33.39 5.55 -2.90
C THR A 450 -34.68 6.03 -2.24
N TYR A 451 -35.84 5.58 -2.71
CA TYR A 451 -37.13 5.90 -2.12
C TYR A 451 -37.51 4.78 -1.14
N LYS A 452 -37.08 4.93 0.12
CA LYS A 452 -37.43 4.00 1.20
C LYS A 452 -38.92 4.09 1.51
N ASP A 453 -39.74 3.35 0.78
CA ASP A 453 -41.13 3.06 1.15
C ASP A 453 -41.51 1.61 0.87
N ALA A 454 -42.18 1.04 1.86
CA ALA A 454 -42.53 -0.37 2.04
C ALA A 454 -43.26 -1.00 0.83
N PRO A 455 -43.08 -2.33 0.61
CA PRO A 455 -43.72 -3.01 -0.51
C PRO A 455 -45.24 -3.03 -0.29
N LYS A 456 -45.98 -2.22 -1.07
CA LYS A 456 -47.38 -2.54 -1.36
C LYS A 456 -47.37 -3.74 -2.31
N GLN A 457 -47.85 -4.86 -1.77
CA GLN A 457 -47.93 -6.18 -2.36
C GLN A 457 -48.32 -6.17 -3.84
N GLU A 458 -47.50 -6.84 -4.66
CA GLU A 458 -47.92 -7.40 -5.94
C GLU A 458 -49.16 -8.26 -5.71
N ARG A 459 -50.31 -7.82 -6.23
CA ARG A 459 -51.44 -8.72 -6.46
C ARG A 459 -51.03 -9.66 -7.58
N LYS A 460 -50.48 -10.83 -7.21
CA LYS A 460 -50.50 -12.02 -8.07
C LYS A 460 -51.96 -12.25 -8.47
N GLN A 461 -52.28 -11.96 -9.72
CA GLN A 461 -53.41 -12.58 -10.39
C GLN A 461 -53.11 -14.08 -10.41
N THR A 462 -53.71 -14.78 -9.45
CA THR A 462 -53.83 -16.24 -9.53
C THR A 462 -54.98 -16.47 -10.49
N GLU A 463 -54.62 -16.81 -11.71
CA GLU A 463 -55.52 -17.25 -12.75
C GLU A 463 -56.35 -18.44 -12.22
N ALA A 464 -57.66 -18.29 -12.33
CA ALA A 464 -58.65 -19.24 -11.87
C ALA A 464 -58.57 -20.53 -12.69
N ALA A 465 -58.40 -21.66 -12.01
CA ALA A 465 -58.75 -22.97 -12.56
C ALA A 465 -60.28 -23.06 -12.67
N PRO A 466 -60.85 -23.46 -13.83
CA PRO A 466 -62.27 -23.73 -13.91
C PRO A 466 -62.56 -25.11 -13.33
N SER A 467 -63.40 -25.13 -12.31
CA SER A 467 -64.13 -26.31 -11.87
C SER A 467 -65.18 -26.65 -12.92
N GLN A 468 -65.13 -27.87 -13.46
CA GLN A 468 -66.31 -28.51 -14.03
C GLN A 468 -66.62 -29.75 -13.22
N ASP A 469 -67.67 -29.63 -12.41
CA ASP A 469 -68.53 -30.74 -12.03
C ASP A 469 -69.20 -31.28 -13.29
N THR A 470 -69.13 -32.59 -13.51
CA THR A 470 -70.19 -33.31 -14.22
C THR A 470 -70.55 -34.56 -13.45
N THR A 471 -71.82 -34.58 -13.09
CA THR A 471 -72.56 -35.53 -12.27
C THR A 471 -72.54 -36.96 -12.82
N ALA A 472 -72.54 -37.91 -11.89
CA ALA A 472 -72.86 -39.33 -12.07
C ALA A 472 -74.30 -39.55 -12.62
N PRO A 473 -74.73 -40.79 -12.97
CA PRO A 473 -74.78 -41.95 -12.07
C PRO A 473 -73.90 -43.14 -12.48
#